data_AF-A0A2T5JV64-F1
#
_entry.id   AF-A0A2T5JV64-F1
#
_cell.length_a   1.000
_cell.length_b   1.000
_cell.length_c   1.000
_cell.angle_alpha   90.00
_cell.angle_beta   90.00
_cell.angle_gamma   90.00
#
_symmetry.space_group_name_H-M   'P 1'
#
loop_
_entity.id
_entity.type
_entity.pdbx_description
1 polymer ?
#
loop_
_entity_poly.entity_id
_entity_poly.type
_entity_poly.pdbx_seq_one_letter_code
_entity_poly.pdbx_strand_id
1 'polypeptide(L)' 'MLVKIVTLFLIGMAAVALIGRFRFPRIGRRSARVAPPTICGHCGRYILGKAECSCRKGRG' A
#
# COMPACT_ATOMS: atom_id res chain seq x y z
N MET A 1 33.89 -21.69 22.52
CA MET A 1 34.19 -20.66 21.50
C MET A 1 33.02 -20.44 20.54
N LEU A 2 32.34 -21.50 20.09
CA LEU A 2 31.16 -21.41 19.20
C LEU A 2 29.95 -20.70 19.83
N VAL A 3 29.64 -20.97 21.10
CA VAL A 3 28.51 -20.34 21.80
C VAL A 3 28.60 -18.81 21.76
N LYS A 4 29.79 -18.22 22.00
CA LYS A 4 30.00 -16.76 21.91
C LYS A 4 29.67 -16.21 20.53
N ILE A 5 30.07 -16.91 19.46
CA ILE A 5 29.81 -16.49 18.08
C ILE A 5 28.30 -16.52 17.80
N VAL A 6 27.63 -17.62 18.19
CA VAL A 6 26.17 -17.76 18.03
C VAL A 6 25.43 -16.69 18.82
N THR A 7 25.89 -16.37 20.04
CA THR A 7 25.24 -15.36 20.88
C THR A 7 25.38 -13.96 20.28
N LEU A 8 26.58 -13.59 19.79
CA LEU A 8 26.80 -12.30 19.12
C LEU A 8 25.97 -12.17 17.83
N PHE A 9 25.84 -13.25 17.06
CA PHE A 9 25.03 -13.26 15.84
C PHE A 9 23.54 -13.07 16.13
N LEU A 10 23.02 -13.79 17.15
CA LEU A 10 21.62 -13.66 17.59
C LEU A 10 21.30 -12.25 18.09
N ILE A 11 22.19 -11.67 18.90
CA ILE A 11 22.04 -10.29 19.39
C ILE A 11 22.06 -9.29 18.22
N GLY A 12 22.97 -9.47 17.26
CA GLY A 12 23.06 -8.62 16.07
C GLY A 12 21.77 -8.65 15.24
N MET A 13 21.23 -9.85 14.98
CA MET A 13 19.97 -10.00 14.23
C MET A 13 18.77 -9.38 14.96
N ALA A 14 18.69 -9.55 16.28
CA ALA A 14 17.63 -8.94 17.10
C ALA A 14 17.70 -7.40 17.04
N ALA A 15 18.90 -6.82 17.11
CA ALA A 15 19.10 -5.37 17.00
C ALA A 15 18.66 -4.84 15.63
N VAL A 16 19.06 -5.50 14.53
CA VAL A 16 18.67 -5.11 13.17
C VAL A 16 17.15 -5.17 12.98
N ALA A 17 16.49 -6.22 13.48
CA ALA A 17 15.04 -6.37 13.38
C ALA A 17 14.29 -5.24 14.10
N LEU A 18 14.74 -4.89 15.31
CA LEU A 18 14.15 -3.79 16.10
C LEU A 18 14.41 -2.43 15.45
N ILE A 19 15.64 -2.17 14.98
CA ILE A 19 15.99 -0.93 14.29
C ILE A 19 15.24 -0.81 12.96
N GLY A 20 15.10 -1.89 12.19
CA GLY A 20 14.33 -1.89 10.94
C GLY A 20 12.85 -1.57 11.16
N ARG A 21 12.24 -2.12 12.21
CA ARG A 21 10.85 -1.83 12.62
C ARG A 21 10.67 -0.37 13.07
N PHE A 22 11.65 0.18 13.80
CA PHE A 22 11.58 1.56 14.30
C PHE A 22 11.97 2.63 13.27
N ARG A 23 12.85 2.31 12.31
CA ARG A 23 13.26 3.23 11.24
C ARG A 23 12.19 3.38 10.16
N PHE A 24 11.35 2.35 9.96
CA PHE A 24 10.30 2.37 8.93
C PHE A 24 8.88 2.01 9.40
N PRO A 25 8.34 2.64 10.47
CA PRO A 25 6.94 2.43 10.86
C PRO A 25 5.93 2.98 9.83
N ARG A 26 6.39 3.72 8.80
CA ARG A 26 5.53 4.43 7.84
C ARG A 26 5.56 3.92 6.40
N ILE A 27 6.42 2.97 6.04
CA ILE A 27 6.43 2.42 4.67
C ILE A 27 5.24 1.48 4.40
N GLY A 28 4.71 0.83 5.44
CA GLY A 28 3.50 -0.01 5.33
C GLY A 28 2.17 0.75 5.30
N ARG A 29 2.17 2.09 5.43
CA ARG A 29 0.95 2.92 5.46
C ARG A 29 0.90 3.98 4.38
N ARG A 30 1.63 3.83 3.27
CA ARG A 30 1.01 4.23 2.01
C ARG A 30 -0.07 3.19 1.74
N SER A 31 -1.23 3.37 2.39
CA SER A 31 -2.48 3.14 1.71
C SER A 31 -2.32 3.83 0.37
N ALA A 32 -1.98 3.06 -0.66
CA ALA A 32 -2.54 3.32 -1.96
C ALA A 32 -4.03 3.35 -1.69
N ARG A 33 -4.57 4.53 -1.35
CA ARG A 33 -5.99 4.80 -1.44
C ARG A 33 -6.23 4.69 -2.93
N VAL A 34 -6.46 3.46 -3.38
CA VAL A 34 -7.11 3.20 -4.65
C VAL A 34 -8.35 4.08 -4.55
N ALA A 35 -8.39 5.13 -5.37
CA ALA A 35 -9.51 6.03 -5.36
C ALA A 35 -10.78 5.17 -5.50
N PRO A 36 -11.81 5.40 -4.67
CA PRO A 36 -13.05 4.63 -4.81
C PRO A 36 -13.49 4.74 -6.27
N PRO A 37 -13.88 3.61 -6.91
CA PRO A 37 -14.22 3.62 -8.31
C PRO A 37 -15.36 4.61 -8.53
N THR A 38 -15.15 5.57 -9.42
CA THR A 38 -16.17 6.58 -9.72
C THR A 38 -17.35 5.88 -10.40
N ILE A 39 -18.53 5.91 -9.78
CA ILE A 39 -19.78 5.41 -10.37
C ILE A 39 -20.54 6.56 -11.03
N CYS A 40 -21.17 6.27 -12.16
CA CYS A 40 -21.98 7.22 -12.90
C CYS A 40 -23.37 7.32 -12.26
N GLY A 41 -23.68 8.44 -11.60
CA GLY A 41 -24.95 8.63 -10.86
C GLY A 41 -26.24 8.54 -11.72
N HIS A 42 -26.12 8.56 -13.04
CA HIS A 42 -27.27 8.44 -13.95
C HIS A 42 -27.57 7.01 -14.40
N CYS A 43 -26.57 6.14 -14.53
CA CYS A 43 -26.76 4.79 -15.05
C CYS A 43 -26.19 3.68 -14.15
N GLY A 44 -25.54 4.05 -13.04
CA GLY A 44 -24.92 3.12 -12.09
C GLY A 44 -23.65 2.42 -12.60
N ARG A 45 -23.18 2.72 -13.82
CA ARG A 45 -21.99 2.09 -14.41
C ARG A 45 -20.70 2.64 -13.82
N TYR A 46 -19.68 1.79 -13.71
CA TYR A 46 -18.33 2.20 -13.32
C TYR A 46 -17.66 3.01 -14.41
N ILE A 47 -17.09 4.15 -14.03
CA ILE A 47 -16.32 5.02 -14.92
C ILE A 47 -14.88 4.53 -14.94
N LEU A 48 -14.44 4.03 -16.09
CA LEU A 48 -13.08 3.54 -16.29
C LEU A 48 -12.17 4.72 -16.69
N GLY A 49 -11.18 5.05 -15.85
CA GLY A 49 -10.22 6.13 -16.12
C GLY A 49 -10.82 7.54 -16.04
N LYS A 50 -10.33 8.47 -16.88
CA LYS A 50 -10.87 9.84 -17.02
C LYS A 50 -11.91 9.95 -18.14
N ALA A 51 -12.51 8.85 -18.56
CA ALA A 51 -13.52 8.86 -19.60
C ALA A 51 -14.84 9.40 -19.04
N GLU A 52 -15.52 10.27 -19.79
CA GLU A 52 -16.90 10.63 -19.50
C GLU A 52 -17.83 9.42 -19.73
N CYS A 53 -18.81 9.27 -18.84
CA CYS A 53 -19.74 8.15 -18.86
C CYS A 53 -20.51 8.11 -20.20
N SER A 54 -20.50 6.96 -20.89
CA SER A 54 -21.13 6.79 -22.21
C SER A 54 -22.64 7.03 -22.21
N CYS A 55 -23.31 7.05 -21.05
CA CYS A 55 -24.71 7.46 -20.93
C CYS A 55 -24.95 8.94 -21.28
N ARG A 56 -23.88 9.77 -21.31
CA ARG A 56 -23.95 11.19 -21.66
C ARG A 56 -23.43 11.50 -23.05
N LYS A 57 -22.65 10.60 -23.67
CA LYS A 57 -22.09 10.73 -25.04
C LYS A 57 -23.13 10.53 -26.16
N GLY A 58 -24.30 11.15 -25.98
CA GLY A 58 -25.47 11.05 -26.85
C GLY A 58 -26.65 11.92 -26.40
N ARG A 59 -26.46 12.84 -25.45
CA ARG A 59 -27.41 13.94 -25.18
C ARG A 59 -26.70 15.27 -25.47
N GLY A 60 -26.85 15.74 -26.71
CA GLY A 60 -26.39 17.04 -27.21
C GLY A 60 -25.17 16.93 -28.11
#